data_AF-A0A8J6FYR5-F1
#
_entry.id   AF-A0A8J6FYR5-F1
#
_cell.length_a   1.000
_cell.length_b   1.000
_cell.length_c   1.000
_cell.angle_alpha   90.00
_cell.angle_beta   90.00
_cell.angle_gamma   90.00
#
_symmetry.space_group_name_H-M   'P 1'
#
loop_
_entity.id
_entity.type
_entity.pdbx_description
1 polymer ?
#
loop_
_entity_poly.entity_id
_entity_poly.type
_entity_poly.pdbx_seq_one_letter_code
_entity_poly.pdbx_strand_id
1 'polypeptide(L)'
;MSHVRDLPPVSGSIIWAKQIDRQLTAYMKRVEDVLGKGWENHVEGQKLKQDGDSFRMKLNTQEIFDDWARKVQQRNLGVSGRIFTIESARVRGRTGNVLKLKVNFLPEIITLSKEVRNLKWLGFRVPLAIVNKAHQANQLYPFAISLIESVRTYERTCEKVEERNTISLLVAGLKKEVQALIAEGIALVWESYKLDPYVQRLAETVFNFQEKIERILGVRLQAGLRAWTQVLLGQAEDKAEVDMDTDAPQVSHKPGGEPKIKVSIS
;
A
#
# COMPACT_ATOMS: atom_id res chain seq x y z
N MET A 1 6.30 6.49 20.84
CA MET A 1 7.13 7.63 20.39
C MET A 1 8.09 7.26 19.26
N SER A 2 8.78 6.11 19.28
CA SER A 2 9.75 5.70 18.24
C SER A 2 9.14 5.33 16.88
N HIS A 3 8.01 4.61 16.87
CA HIS A 3 7.33 4.19 15.64
C HIS A 3 6.84 5.36 14.77
N VAL A 4 6.45 6.47 15.41
CA VAL A 4 6.02 7.71 14.72
C VAL A 4 7.20 8.43 14.04
N ARG A 5 8.43 8.14 14.48
CA ARG A 5 9.67 8.68 13.92
C ARG A 5 10.37 7.69 12.97
N ASP A 6 9.63 6.70 12.47
CA ASP A 6 10.15 5.67 11.57
C ASP A 6 11.34 4.87 12.13
N LEU A 7 11.47 4.80 13.47
CA LEU A 7 12.50 4.00 14.11
C LEU A 7 11.98 2.57 14.36
N PRO A 8 12.63 1.54 13.78
CA PRO A 8 12.31 0.16 14.07
C PRO A 8 12.46 -0.17 15.56
N PRO A 9 11.69 -1.16 16.07
CA PRO A 9 11.59 -1.45 17.49
C PRO A 9 12.95 -1.77 18.13
N VAL A 10 13.80 -2.57 17.47
CA VAL A 10 15.11 -2.97 18.02
C VAL A 10 16.07 -1.78 18.09
N SER A 11 16.16 -1.01 17.01
CA SER A 11 17.00 0.20 17.02
C SER A 11 16.48 1.24 18.01
N GLY A 12 15.15 1.37 18.16
CA GLY A 12 14.51 2.28 19.09
C GLY A 12 14.77 1.91 20.55
N SER A 13 14.70 0.63 20.91
CA SER A 13 15.00 0.18 22.28
C SER A 13 16.48 0.40 22.63
N ILE A 14 17.40 0.16 21.69
CA ILE A 14 18.84 0.39 21.90
C ILE A 14 19.14 1.89 22.03
N ILE A 15 18.54 2.73 21.20
CA ILE A 15 18.70 4.19 21.30
C ILE A 15 18.17 4.69 22.64
N TRP A 16 17.01 4.20 23.08
CA TRP A 16 16.43 4.56 24.37
C TRP A 16 17.31 4.12 25.55
N ALA A 17 17.81 2.88 25.52
CA ALA A 17 18.74 2.38 26.54
C ALA A 17 20.04 3.20 26.60
N LYS A 18 20.63 3.54 25.44
CA LYS A 18 21.80 4.43 25.37
C LYS A 18 21.49 5.85 25.85
N GLN A 19 20.28 6.34 25.63
CA GLN A 19 19.87 7.66 26.11
C GLN A 19 19.76 7.69 27.63
N ILE A 20 19.24 6.62 28.24
CA ILE A 20 19.23 6.46 29.69
C ILE A 20 20.66 6.35 30.24
N ASP A 21 21.54 5.59 29.59
CA ASP A 21 22.94 5.47 30.00
C ASP A 21 23.68 6.83 29.98
N ARG A 22 23.38 7.69 28.98
CA ARG A 22 23.88 9.07 28.94
C ARG A 22 23.35 9.92 30.09
N GLN A 23 22.07 9.81 30.41
CA GLN A 23 21.49 10.53 31.55
C GLN A 23 22.08 10.06 32.87
N LEU A 24 22.23 8.74 33.06
CA LEU A 24 22.91 8.17 34.22
C LEU A 24 24.34 8.69 34.34
N THR A 25 25.10 8.69 33.24
CA THR A 25 26.47 9.20 33.21
C THR A 25 26.52 10.70 33.55
N ALA A 26 25.55 11.48 33.09
CA ALA A 26 25.43 12.90 33.45
C ALA A 26 25.12 13.10 34.95
N TYR A 27 24.28 12.24 35.55
CA TYR A 27 24.03 12.27 36.99
C TYR A 27 25.29 11.88 37.78
N MET A 28 26.00 10.83 37.38
CA MET A 28 27.26 10.43 38.04
C MET A 28 28.33 11.52 37.92
N LYS A 29 28.43 12.16 36.76
CA LYS A 29 29.33 13.30 36.60
C LYS A 29 28.96 14.48 37.49
N ARG A 30 27.66 14.78 37.67
CA ARG A 30 27.22 15.82 38.61
C ARG A 30 27.53 15.47 40.06
N VAL A 31 27.39 14.20 40.44
CA VAL A 31 27.78 13.74 41.78
C VAL A 31 29.29 13.88 41.97
N GLU A 32 30.09 13.57 40.95
CA GLU A 32 31.55 13.81 40.95
C GLU A 32 31.89 15.31 41.03
N ASP A 33 31.17 16.18 40.32
CA ASP A 33 31.39 17.63 40.36
C ASP A 33 31.02 18.23 41.73
N VAL A 34 30.05 17.66 42.45
CA VAL A 34 29.59 18.14 43.78
C VAL A 34 30.47 17.62 44.92
N LEU A 35 30.82 16.34 44.92
CA LEU A 35 31.61 15.71 45.98
C LEU A 35 33.12 15.69 45.70
N GLY A 36 33.54 16.07 44.49
CA GLY A 36 34.92 16.02 44.04
C GLY A 36 35.38 14.61 43.64
N LYS A 37 36.64 14.52 43.22
CA LYS A 37 37.28 13.25 42.86
C LYS A 37 37.42 12.39 44.12
N GLY A 38 36.77 11.23 44.14
CA GLY A 38 36.72 10.36 45.33
C GLY A 38 35.36 10.30 46.01
N TRP A 39 34.29 10.82 45.38
CA TRP A 39 32.90 10.63 45.82
C TRP A 39 32.56 9.16 46.08
N GLU A 40 33.21 8.24 45.39
CA GLU A 40 33.10 6.80 45.58
C GLU A 40 33.49 6.30 46.99
N ASN A 41 34.29 7.07 47.74
CA ASN A 41 34.69 6.72 49.10
C ASN A 41 33.71 7.27 50.16
N HIS A 42 32.78 8.14 49.76
CA HIS A 42 31.71 8.61 50.63
C HIS A 42 30.67 7.51 50.82
N VAL A 43 30.09 7.38 52.03
CA VAL A 43 29.09 6.35 52.33
C VAL A 43 27.89 6.41 51.36
N GLU A 44 27.48 7.63 51.00
CA GLU A 44 26.40 7.83 50.01
C GLU A 44 26.86 7.59 48.57
N GLY A 45 28.13 7.85 48.26
CA GLY A 45 28.69 7.62 46.93
C GLY A 45 28.97 6.16 46.63
N GLN A 46 29.31 5.34 47.62
CA GLN A 46 29.39 3.88 47.46
C GLN A 46 28.04 3.28 47.06
N LYS A 47 26.96 3.73 47.70
CA LYS A 47 25.61 3.25 47.38
C LYS A 47 25.18 3.69 45.99
N LEU A 48 25.40 4.96 45.63
CA LEU A 48 25.14 5.48 44.29
C LEU A 48 25.95 4.75 43.21
N LYS A 49 27.20 4.39 43.49
CA LYS A 49 28.03 3.59 42.59
C LYS A 49 27.45 2.19 42.39
N GLN A 50 27.08 1.49 43.46
CA GLN A 50 26.45 0.17 43.37
C GLN A 50 25.12 0.21 42.60
N ASP A 51 24.27 1.20 42.89
CA ASP A 51 23.00 1.39 42.19
C ASP A 51 23.24 1.75 40.71
N GLY A 52 24.24 2.59 40.42
CA GLY A 52 24.65 2.94 39.07
C GLY A 52 25.20 1.77 38.25
N ASP A 53 26.08 0.98 38.85
CA ASP A 53 26.68 -0.20 38.21
C ASP A 53 25.62 -1.26 37.94
N SER A 54 24.72 -1.51 38.91
CA SER A 54 23.59 -2.44 38.71
C SER A 54 22.61 -1.95 37.64
N PHE A 55 22.35 -0.64 37.56
CA PHE A 55 21.50 -0.05 36.54
C PHE A 55 22.16 -0.10 35.16
N ARG A 56 23.47 0.12 35.07
CA ARG A 56 24.24 -0.01 33.83
C ARG A 56 24.26 -1.45 33.32
N MET A 57 24.38 -2.45 34.19
CA MET A 57 24.28 -3.86 33.81
C MET A 57 22.90 -4.20 33.21
N LYS A 58 21.83 -3.63 33.76
CA LYS A 58 20.46 -3.78 33.20
C LYS A 58 20.26 -3.07 31.86
N LEU A 59 21.13 -2.11 31.51
CA LEU A 59 21.12 -1.38 30.24
C LEU A 59 21.98 -2.03 29.16
N ASN A 60 22.39 -3.30 29.34
CA ASN A 60 23.18 -4.04 28.36
C ASN A 60 22.46 -4.17 27.01
N THR A 61 22.79 -3.27 26.08
CA THR A 61 22.23 -3.27 24.73
C THR A 61 22.74 -4.41 23.83
N GLN A 62 23.78 -5.13 24.27
CA GLN A 62 24.39 -6.22 23.51
C GLN A 62 23.45 -7.43 23.40
N GLU A 63 22.74 -7.79 24.48
CA GLU A 63 21.80 -8.91 24.46
C GLU A 63 20.67 -8.68 23.45
N ILE A 64 20.15 -7.46 23.38
CA ILE A 64 19.11 -7.06 22.41
C ILE A 64 19.63 -7.20 20.98
N PHE A 65 20.89 -6.82 20.73
CA PHE A 65 21.52 -6.97 19.43
C PHE A 65 21.74 -8.44 19.04
N ASP A 66 22.24 -9.26 19.96
CA ASP A 66 22.52 -10.67 19.71
C ASP A 66 21.22 -11.46 19.45
N ASP A 67 20.16 -11.17 20.21
CA ASP A 67 18.83 -11.72 19.98
C ASP A 67 18.24 -11.30 18.64
N TRP A 68 18.41 -10.04 18.26
CA TRP A 68 18.02 -9.56 16.94
C TRP A 68 18.77 -10.29 15.83
N ALA A 69 20.10 -10.38 15.93
CA ALA A 69 20.93 -11.06 14.94
C ALA A 69 20.52 -12.53 14.77
N ARG A 70 20.26 -13.23 15.88
CA ARG A 70 19.75 -14.61 15.88
C ARG A 70 18.40 -14.71 15.17
N LYS A 71 17.44 -13.85 15.51
CA LYS A 71 16.09 -13.84 14.89
C LYS A 71 16.16 -13.55 13.39
N VAL A 72 17.02 -12.63 12.97
CA VAL A 72 17.19 -12.28 11.55
C VAL A 72 17.87 -13.40 10.78
N GLN A 73 18.84 -14.09 11.36
CA GLN A 73 19.50 -15.22 10.71
C GLN A 73 18.59 -16.44 10.57
N GLN A 74 17.74 -16.71 11.57
CA GLN A 74 16.76 -17.80 11.51
C GLN A 74 15.63 -17.54 10.50
N ARG A 75 15.37 -16.28 10.16
CA ARG A 75 14.33 -15.91 9.19
C ARG A 75 14.88 -15.84 7.77
N ASN A 76 14.21 -16.51 6.84
CA ASN A 76 14.45 -16.33 5.41
C ASN A 76 13.76 -15.05 4.92
N LEU A 77 14.41 -13.90 5.14
CA LEU A 77 13.97 -12.58 4.67
C LEU A 77 14.45 -12.26 3.25
N GLY A 78 14.74 -13.28 2.44
CA GLY A 78 15.20 -13.08 1.07
C GLY A 78 14.05 -12.63 0.17
N VAL A 79 14.25 -11.51 -0.54
CA VAL A 79 13.38 -11.09 -1.65
C VAL A 79 13.88 -11.82 -2.88
N SER A 80 13.37 -13.03 -3.11
CA SER A 80 13.66 -13.80 -4.31
C SER A 80 12.40 -14.53 -4.75
N GLY A 81 12.31 -14.80 -6.05
CA GLY A 81 11.13 -15.42 -6.63
C GLY A 81 10.11 -14.42 -7.15
N ARG A 82 8.84 -14.85 -7.20
CA ARG A 82 7.77 -14.11 -7.89
C ARG A 82 7.46 -12.79 -7.22
N ILE A 83 7.14 -11.78 -8.03
CA ILE A 83 6.76 -10.44 -7.57
C ILE A 83 5.37 -10.42 -6.92
N PHE A 84 4.48 -11.32 -7.32
CA PHE A 84 3.13 -11.43 -6.80
C PHE A 84 2.90 -12.76 -6.05
N THR A 85 2.12 -12.66 -4.98
CA THR A 85 1.58 -13.77 -4.19
C THR A 85 0.08 -13.57 -4.05
N ILE A 86 -0.69 -14.64 -4.19
CA ILE A 86 -2.14 -14.59 -4.01
C ILE A 86 -2.43 -14.91 -2.55
N GLU A 87 -2.97 -13.96 -1.80
CA GLU A 87 -3.46 -14.19 -0.43
C GLU A 87 -4.99 -14.36 -0.45
N SER A 88 -5.48 -15.41 0.22
CA SER A 88 -6.91 -15.56 0.44
C SER A 88 -7.33 -14.72 1.64
N ALA A 89 -8.10 -13.67 1.39
CA ALA A 89 -8.65 -12.81 2.43
C ALA A 89 -10.09 -13.22 2.73
N ARG A 90 -10.37 -13.56 4.00
CA ARG A 90 -11.74 -13.68 4.48
C ARG A 90 -12.31 -12.29 4.69
N VAL A 91 -13.26 -11.88 3.86
CA VAL A 91 -13.95 -10.61 4.05
C VAL A 91 -14.99 -10.78 5.15
N ARG A 92 -14.83 -10.05 6.26
CA ARG A 92 -15.81 -10.01 7.34
C ARG A 92 -17.12 -9.39 6.80
N GLY A 93 -18.17 -10.19 6.65
CA GLY A 93 -19.49 -9.73 6.20
C GLY A 93 -19.87 -10.00 4.73
N ARG A 94 -19.04 -10.68 3.94
CA ARG A 94 -19.40 -11.19 2.60
C ARG A 94 -19.24 -12.71 2.57
N THR A 95 -20.22 -13.42 2.02
CA THR A 95 -20.18 -14.86 1.79
C THR A 95 -19.18 -15.18 0.67
N GLY A 96 -17.97 -15.60 1.04
CA GLY A 96 -16.96 -16.11 0.11
C GLY A 96 -15.52 -15.81 0.52
N ASN A 97 -14.61 -16.72 0.19
CA ASN A 97 -13.17 -16.43 0.21
C ASN A 97 -12.85 -15.56 -1.00
N VAL A 98 -12.37 -14.32 -0.78
CA VAL A 98 -11.93 -13.45 -1.87
C VAL A 98 -10.41 -13.59 -1.99
N LEU A 99 -9.93 -13.93 -3.18
CA LEU A 99 -8.50 -13.95 -3.47
C LEU A 99 -8.06 -12.53 -3.77
N LYS A 100 -7.08 -12.03 -3.01
CA LYS A 100 -6.48 -10.71 -3.23
C LYS A 100 -5.06 -10.86 -3.74
N LEU A 101 -4.70 -9.99 -4.68
CA LEU A 101 -3.35 -9.92 -5.22
C LEU A 101 -2.49 -9.14 -4.22
N LYS A 102 -1.42 -9.74 -3.74
CA LYS A 102 -0.46 -9.06 -2.87
C LYS A 102 0.93 -9.14 -3.48
N VAL A 103 1.65 -8.04 -3.41
CA VAL A 103 3.07 -8.03 -3.79
C VAL A 103 3.85 -8.81 -2.74
N ASN A 104 4.74 -9.68 -3.19
CA ASN A 104 5.61 -10.50 -2.36
C ASN A 104 6.76 -9.66 -1.77
N PHE A 105 6.38 -8.67 -0.96
CA PHE A 105 7.32 -7.78 -0.27
C PHE A 105 6.83 -7.57 1.16
N LEU A 106 7.49 -8.26 2.08
CA LEU A 106 7.17 -8.24 3.50
C LEU A 106 7.61 -6.91 4.15
N PRO A 107 6.75 -6.25 4.95
CA PRO A 107 7.11 -5.04 5.69
C PRO A 107 8.37 -5.22 6.57
N GLU A 108 8.63 -6.45 7.03
CA GLU A 108 9.80 -6.84 7.82
C GLU A 108 11.13 -6.59 7.10
N ILE A 109 11.12 -6.57 5.77
CA ILE A 109 12.31 -6.28 4.97
C ILE A 109 12.70 -4.80 5.09
N ILE A 110 11.70 -3.91 5.15
CA ILE A 110 11.90 -2.48 5.36
C ILE A 110 12.41 -2.22 6.78
N THR A 111 11.83 -2.93 7.77
CA THR A 111 12.28 -2.80 9.16
C THR A 111 13.73 -3.29 9.29
N LEU A 112 14.07 -4.42 8.65
CA LEU A 112 15.44 -4.94 8.63
C LEU A 112 16.42 -3.91 8.05
N SER A 113 16.08 -3.29 6.91
CA SER A 113 16.99 -2.36 6.26
C SER A 113 17.22 -1.08 7.06
N LYS A 114 16.17 -0.57 7.72
CA LYS A 114 16.24 0.53 8.68
C LYS A 114 17.06 0.13 9.92
N GLU A 115 16.88 -1.08 10.45
CA GLU A 115 17.63 -1.60 11.61
C GLU A 115 19.12 -1.73 11.32
N VAL A 116 19.49 -2.32 10.18
CA VAL A 116 20.90 -2.46 9.77
C VAL A 116 21.58 -1.09 9.67
N ARG A 117 20.91 -0.08 9.09
CA ARG A 117 21.43 1.29 9.00
C ARG A 117 21.67 1.89 10.39
N ASN A 118 20.66 1.81 11.27
CA ASN A 118 20.74 2.37 12.61
C ASN A 118 21.78 1.67 13.48
N LEU A 119 21.87 0.34 13.42
CA LEU A 119 22.85 -0.45 14.15
C LEU A 119 24.28 -0.16 13.69
N LYS A 120 24.48 -0.02 12.37
CA LYS A 120 25.78 0.41 11.81
C LYS A 120 26.16 1.81 12.30
N TRP A 121 25.20 2.73 12.33
CA TRP A 121 25.45 4.09 12.83
C TRP A 121 25.75 4.15 14.33
N LEU A 122 25.14 3.25 15.12
CA LEU A 122 25.41 3.06 16.54
C LEU A 122 26.75 2.36 16.84
N GLY A 123 27.47 1.90 15.80
CA GLY A 123 28.78 1.24 15.92
C GLY A 123 28.75 -0.26 16.13
N PHE A 124 27.59 -0.92 16.01
CA PHE A 124 27.51 -2.38 16.10
C PHE A 124 28.08 -3.05 14.85
N ARG A 125 28.77 -4.19 15.05
CA ARG A 125 29.31 -5.01 13.96
C ARG A 125 28.22 -5.95 13.43
N VAL A 126 27.44 -5.47 12.47
CA VAL A 126 26.40 -6.27 11.81
C VAL A 126 27.03 -7.30 10.86
N PRO A 127 26.67 -8.60 10.93
CA PRO A 127 27.14 -9.61 10.00
C PRO A 127 26.90 -9.25 8.52
N LEU A 128 27.91 -9.44 7.67
CA LEU A 128 27.86 -9.08 6.25
C LEU A 128 26.69 -9.74 5.49
N ALA A 129 26.33 -10.98 5.84
CA ALA A 129 25.20 -11.67 5.23
C ALA A 129 23.87 -10.91 5.44
N ILE A 130 23.66 -10.31 6.62
CA ILE A 130 22.47 -9.52 6.92
C ILE A 130 22.52 -8.20 6.17
N VAL A 131 23.70 -7.57 6.12
CA VAL A 131 23.92 -6.31 5.38
C VAL A 131 23.62 -6.50 3.89
N ASN A 132 24.09 -7.59 3.27
CA ASN A 132 23.86 -7.86 1.85
C ASN A 132 22.37 -8.08 1.55
N LYS A 133 21.65 -8.85 2.38
CA LYS A 133 20.19 -9.03 2.25
C LYS A 133 19.46 -7.69 2.36
N ALA A 134 19.82 -6.88 3.36
CA ALA A 134 19.24 -5.55 3.53
C ALA A 134 19.55 -4.59 2.37
N HIS A 135 20.74 -4.71 1.77
CA HIS A 135 21.14 -3.92 0.61
C HIS A 135 20.33 -4.29 -0.63
N GLN A 136 20.23 -5.58 -0.96
CA GLN A 136 19.40 -6.08 -2.07
C GLN A 136 17.94 -5.66 -1.92
N ALA A 137 17.39 -5.81 -0.71
CA ALA A 137 16.07 -5.34 -0.37
C ALA A 137 15.87 -3.83 -0.61
N ASN A 138 16.85 -3.00 -0.22
CA ASN A 138 16.78 -1.56 -0.44
C ASN A 138 16.81 -1.16 -1.92
N GLN A 139 17.51 -1.93 -2.77
CA GLN A 139 17.52 -1.68 -4.21
C GLN A 139 16.15 -1.97 -4.84
N LEU A 140 15.48 -3.03 -4.38
CA LEU A 140 14.16 -3.44 -4.89
C LEU A 140 13.00 -2.67 -4.25
N TYR A 141 13.23 -2.02 -3.11
CA TYR A 141 12.23 -1.27 -2.35
C TYR A 141 11.41 -0.27 -3.18
N PRO A 142 11.99 0.65 -3.97
CA PRO A 142 11.20 1.62 -4.74
C PRO A 142 10.23 0.93 -5.71
N PHE A 143 10.66 -0.16 -6.35
CA PHE A 143 9.82 -0.93 -7.25
C PHE A 143 8.69 -1.64 -6.51
N ALA A 144 8.99 -2.24 -5.35
CA ALA A 144 7.99 -2.90 -4.53
C ALA A 144 6.91 -1.94 -4.03
N ILE A 145 7.29 -0.74 -3.56
CA ILE A 145 6.31 0.28 -3.13
C ILE A 145 5.42 0.68 -4.30
N SER A 146 6.02 0.97 -5.46
CA SER A 146 5.25 1.38 -6.64
C SER A 146 4.25 0.30 -7.06
N LEU A 147 4.65 -0.97 -7.03
CA LEU A 147 3.75 -2.10 -7.29
C LEU A 147 2.65 -2.23 -6.23
N ILE A 148 2.98 -2.12 -4.93
CA ILE A 148 2.01 -2.19 -3.84
C ILE A 148 0.98 -1.08 -4.00
N GLU A 149 1.43 0.15 -4.25
CA GLU A 149 0.54 1.29 -4.40
C GLU A 149 -0.32 1.18 -5.65
N SER A 150 0.23 0.70 -6.77
CA SER A 150 -0.54 0.47 -7.99
C SER A 150 -1.61 -0.62 -7.80
N VAL A 151 -1.27 -1.75 -7.15
CA VAL A 151 -2.25 -2.79 -6.84
C VAL A 151 -3.33 -2.28 -5.90
N ARG A 152 -2.96 -1.54 -4.86
CA ARG A 152 -3.90 -0.94 -3.90
C ARG A 152 -4.84 0.06 -4.59
N THR A 153 -4.31 0.87 -5.48
CA THR A 153 -5.07 1.83 -6.29
C THR A 153 -6.04 1.10 -7.22
N TYR A 154 -5.59 0.02 -7.85
CA TYR A 154 -6.44 -0.84 -8.69
C TYR A 154 -7.57 -1.50 -7.88
N GLU A 155 -7.29 -2.05 -6.69
CA GLU A 155 -8.34 -2.61 -5.81
C GLU A 155 -9.37 -1.53 -5.45
N ARG A 156 -8.91 -0.34 -5.03
CA ARG A 156 -9.79 0.76 -4.63
C ARG A 156 -10.65 1.27 -5.77
N THR A 157 -10.10 1.33 -6.98
CA THR A 157 -10.83 1.74 -8.18
C THR A 157 -11.82 0.66 -8.63
N CYS A 158 -11.50 -0.63 -8.49
CA CYS A 158 -12.44 -1.72 -8.71
C CYS A 158 -13.63 -1.68 -7.76
N GLU A 159 -13.40 -1.42 -6.46
CA GLU A 159 -14.48 -1.24 -5.47
C GLU A 159 -15.45 -0.13 -5.91
N LYS A 160 -14.94 1.05 -6.32
CA LYS A 160 -15.76 2.16 -6.82
C LYS A 160 -16.56 1.81 -8.09
N VAL A 161 -16.03 0.95 -8.95
CA VAL A 161 -16.70 0.51 -10.18
C VAL A 161 -17.79 -0.52 -9.89
N GLU A 162 -17.54 -1.47 -8.98
CA GLU A 162 -18.51 -2.49 -8.57
C GLU A 162 -19.73 -1.91 -7.84
N GLU A 163 -19.56 -0.79 -7.14
CA GLU A 163 -20.70 -0.05 -6.56
C GLU A 163 -21.67 0.50 -7.62
N ARG A 164 -21.28 0.61 -8.89
CA ARG A 164 -22.06 1.29 -9.94
C ARG A 164 -22.06 0.52 -11.27
N ASN A 165 -23.09 -0.31 -11.46
CA ASN A 165 -23.27 -1.15 -12.66
C ASN A 165 -23.18 -0.40 -14.01
N THR A 166 -23.63 0.86 -14.09
CA THR A 166 -23.60 1.64 -15.35
C THR A 166 -22.18 2.05 -15.77
N ILE A 167 -21.25 2.19 -14.81
CA ILE A 167 -19.85 2.56 -15.08
C ILE A 167 -19.04 1.32 -15.46
N SER A 168 -19.44 0.15 -14.96
CA SER A 168 -18.78 -1.14 -15.21
C SER A 168 -18.60 -1.43 -16.70
N LEU A 169 -19.62 -1.19 -17.53
CA LEU A 169 -19.56 -1.40 -18.98
C LEU A 169 -18.62 -0.41 -19.69
N LEU A 170 -18.66 0.88 -19.32
CA LEU A 170 -17.84 1.94 -19.92
C LEU A 170 -16.34 1.76 -19.63
N VAL A 171 -16.04 1.16 -18.48
CA VAL A 171 -14.68 1.01 -17.96
C VAL A 171 -14.13 -0.40 -18.22
N ALA A 172 -14.92 -1.30 -18.81
CA ALA A 172 -14.55 -2.69 -19.06
C ALA A 172 -13.27 -2.84 -19.91
N GLY A 173 -13.10 -2.00 -20.94
CA GLY A 173 -11.90 -2.02 -21.79
C GLY A 173 -10.63 -1.69 -21.01
N LEU A 174 -10.65 -0.62 -20.22
CA LEU A 174 -9.51 -0.21 -19.39
C LEU A 174 -9.24 -1.20 -18.25
N LYS A 175 -10.30 -1.76 -17.66
CA LYS A 175 -10.17 -2.82 -16.65
C LYS A 175 -9.47 -4.05 -17.24
N LYS A 176 -9.81 -4.43 -18.49
CA LYS A 176 -9.16 -5.54 -19.20
C LYS A 176 -7.69 -5.25 -19.50
N GLU A 177 -7.33 -4.04 -19.90
CA GLU A 177 -5.94 -3.64 -20.12
C GLU A 177 -5.09 -3.78 -18.85
N VAL A 178 -5.59 -3.29 -17.71
CA VAL A 178 -4.90 -3.44 -16.42
C VAL A 178 -4.81 -4.92 -16.01
N GLN A 179 -5.86 -5.70 -16.22
CA GLN A 179 -5.83 -7.15 -15.93
C GLN A 179 -4.86 -7.92 -16.82
N ALA A 180 -4.69 -7.53 -18.08
CA ALA A 180 -3.70 -8.11 -18.98
C ALA A 180 -2.28 -7.88 -18.47
N LEU A 181 -1.97 -6.64 -18.05
CA LEU A 181 -0.67 -6.33 -17.44
C LEU A 181 -0.45 -7.10 -16.13
N ILE A 182 -1.46 -7.18 -15.27
CA ILE A 182 -1.36 -7.99 -14.04
C ILE A 182 -1.08 -9.47 -14.40
N ALA A 183 -1.73 -10.03 -15.42
CA ALA A 183 -1.50 -11.40 -15.85
C ALA A 183 -0.08 -11.63 -16.35
N GLU A 184 0.49 -10.69 -17.12
CA GLU A 184 1.90 -10.71 -17.53
C GLU A 184 2.83 -10.66 -16.31
N GLY A 185 2.49 -9.84 -15.31
CA GLY A 185 3.28 -9.68 -14.10
C GLY A 185 3.29 -10.87 -13.14
N ILE A 186 2.26 -11.71 -13.14
CA ILE A 186 2.20 -12.90 -12.25
C ILE A 186 3.36 -13.86 -12.52
N ALA A 187 3.83 -13.94 -13.77
CA ALA A 187 4.97 -14.77 -14.16
C ALA A 187 6.33 -14.11 -13.87
N LEU A 188 6.36 -12.81 -13.57
CA LEU A 188 7.60 -12.06 -13.35
C LEU A 188 8.20 -12.35 -11.97
N VAL A 189 9.53 -12.23 -11.93
CA VAL A 189 10.40 -12.52 -10.79
C VAL A 189 11.19 -11.25 -10.48
N TRP A 190 11.55 -11.03 -9.21
CA TRP A 190 12.30 -9.84 -8.77
C TRP A 190 13.64 -9.65 -9.49
N GLU A 191 14.30 -10.72 -9.92
CA GLU A 191 15.57 -10.64 -10.65
C GLU A 191 15.40 -10.38 -12.17
N SER A 192 14.18 -10.16 -12.66
CA SER A 192 13.93 -9.96 -14.10
C SER A 192 14.37 -8.57 -14.57
N TYR A 193 15.12 -8.52 -15.68
CA TYR A 193 15.49 -7.26 -16.35
C TYR A 193 14.28 -6.45 -16.87
N LYS A 194 13.12 -7.10 -17.03
CA LYS A 194 11.88 -6.45 -17.48
C LYS A 194 11.10 -5.79 -16.35
N LEU A 195 11.57 -5.89 -15.10
CA LEU A 195 10.83 -5.42 -13.94
C LEU A 195 10.62 -3.90 -14.00
N ASP A 196 11.68 -3.12 -14.18
CA ASP A 196 11.61 -1.65 -14.21
C ASP A 196 10.62 -1.11 -15.26
N PRO A 197 10.71 -1.49 -16.55
CA PRO A 197 9.75 -1.00 -17.55
C PRO A 197 8.34 -1.58 -17.35
N TYR A 198 8.19 -2.70 -16.66
CA TYR A 198 6.87 -3.23 -16.30
C TYR A 198 6.22 -2.42 -15.18
N VAL A 199 6.97 -2.11 -14.11
CA VAL A 199 6.48 -1.33 -12.97
C VAL A 199 5.99 0.05 -13.42
N GLN A 200 6.75 0.71 -14.29
CA GLN A 200 6.36 2.02 -14.84
C GLN A 200 5.08 1.92 -15.67
N ARG A 201 5.00 0.97 -16.62
CA ARG A 201 3.81 0.78 -17.45
C ARG A 201 2.57 0.43 -16.62
N LEU A 202 2.72 -0.41 -15.60
CA LEU A 202 1.62 -0.77 -14.71
C LEU A 202 1.17 0.44 -13.88
N ALA A 203 2.10 1.22 -13.33
CA ALA A 203 1.76 2.43 -12.58
C ALA A 203 1.02 3.45 -13.45
N GLU A 204 1.49 3.71 -14.68
CA GLU A 204 0.85 4.63 -15.62
C GLU A 204 -0.55 4.17 -16.04
N THR A 205 -0.73 2.90 -16.37
CA THR A 205 -2.03 2.36 -16.79
C THR A 205 -3.04 2.36 -15.64
N VAL A 206 -2.62 2.02 -14.42
CA VAL A 206 -3.45 2.13 -13.21
C VAL A 206 -3.80 3.59 -12.92
N PHE A 207 -2.85 4.51 -13.06
CA PHE A 207 -3.10 5.93 -12.86
C PHE A 207 -4.13 6.47 -13.87
N ASN A 208 -3.95 6.15 -15.15
CA ASN A 208 -4.90 6.50 -16.21
C ASN A 208 -6.29 5.90 -15.96
N PHE A 209 -6.35 4.67 -15.45
CA PHE A 209 -7.59 4.02 -15.06
C PHE A 209 -8.30 4.77 -13.93
N GLN A 210 -7.55 5.11 -12.87
CA GLN A 210 -8.07 5.90 -11.76
C GLN A 210 -8.59 7.26 -12.23
N GLU A 211 -7.80 8.00 -13.00
CA GLU A 211 -8.17 9.34 -13.46
C GLU A 211 -9.44 9.31 -14.32
N LYS A 212 -9.55 8.34 -15.23
CA LYS A 212 -10.76 8.18 -16.06
C LYS A 212 -11.99 7.87 -15.21
N ILE A 213 -11.87 7.01 -14.19
CA ILE A 213 -12.97 6.72 -13.26
C ILE A 213 -13.36 7.97 -12.48
N GLU A 214 -12.38 8.72 -11.94
CA GLU A 214 -12.63 9.93 -11.18
C GLU A 214 -13.27 11.03 -12.04
N ARG A 215 -12.84 11.19 -13.30
CA ARG A 215 -13.48 12.09 -14.26
C ARG A 215 -14.93 11.69 -14.56
N ILE A 216 -15.21 10.40 -14.83
CA ILE A 216 -16.58 9.92 -15.08
C ILE A 216 -17.47 10.16 -13.86
N LEU A 217 -16.96 9.88 -12.65
CA LEU A 217 -17.67 10.14 -11.41
C LEU A 217 -17.92 11.65 -11.21
N GLY A 218 -16.94 12.49 -11.51
CA GLY A 218 -17.05 13.95 -11.42
C GLY A 218 -18.09 14.53 -12.37
N VAL A 219 -18.07 14.14 -13.65
CA VAL A 219 -19.06 14.61 -14.65
C VAL A 219 -20.48 14.19 -14.23
N ARG A 220 -20.65 12.97 -13.75
CA ARG A 220 -21.96 12.50 -13.28
C ARG A 220 -22.42 13.23 -12.02
N LEU A 221 -21.52 13.50 -11.08
CA LEU A 221 -21.84 14.30 -9.90
C LEU A 221 -22.28 15.71 -10.29
N GLN A 222 -21.59 16.33 -11.24
CA GLN A 222 -21.96 17.65 -11.75
C GLN A 222 -23.32 17.63 -12.46
N ALA A 223 -23.60 16.62 -13.28
CA ALA A 223 -24.90 16.44 -13.92
C ALA A 223 -26.02 16.25 -12.89
N GLY A 224 -25.76 15.44 -11.85
CA GLY A 224 -26.67 15.29 -10.72
C GLY A 224 -26.91 16.61 -10.00
N LEU A 225 -25.85 17.33 -9.61
CA LEU A 225 -25.95 18.63 -8.95
C LEU A 225 -26.77 19.61 -9.80
N ARG A 226 -26.54 19.69 -11.10
CA ARG A 226 -27.32 20.54 -12.02
C ARG A 226 -28.80 20.18 -12.03
N ALA A 227 -29.13 18.89 -12.17
CA ALA A 227 -30.50 18.41 -12.14
C ALA A 227 -31.18 18.73 -10.79
N TRP A 228 -30.50 18.45 -9.67
CA TRP A 228 -31.00 18.78 -8.33
C TRP A 228 -31.16 20.28 -8.11
N THR A 229 -30.24 21.12 -8.62
CA THR A 229 -30.41 22.58 -8.55
C THR A 229 -31.57 23.09 -9.39
N GLN A 230 -31.82 22.51 -10.57
CA GLN A 230 -32.99 22.86 -11.39
C GLN A 230 -34.31 22.47 -10.72
N VAL A 231 -34.33 21.29 -10.08
CA VAL A 231 -35.47 20.84 -9.25
C VAL A 231 -35.68 21.77 -8.04
N LEU A 232 -34.61 22.16 -7.34
CA LEU A 232 -34.69 23.07 -6.19
C LEU A 232 -35.11 24.50 -6.58
N LEU A 233 -34.78 24.94 -7.79
CA LEU A 233 -35.21 26.23 -8.34
C LEU A 233 -36.60 26.20 -8.96
N GLY A 234 -37.31 25.06 -8.93
CA GLY A 234 -38.67 24.92 -9.45
C GLY A 234 -38.77 25.01 -10.98
N GLN A 235 -37.67 24.82 -11.71
CA GLN A 235 -37.61 24.88 -13.18
C GLN A 235 -37.89 23.53 -13.85
N ALA A 236 -38.58 22.61 -13.18
CA ALA A 236 -39.19 21.49 -13.89
C ALA A 236 -40.31 22.08 -14.75
N GLU A 237 -40.01 22.38 -16.01
CA GLU A 237 -41.06 22.62 -16.99
C GLU A 237 -41.94 21.37 -17.01
N ASP A 238 -43.15 21.50 -16.45
CA ASP A 238 -44.30 20.69 -16.81
C ASP A 238 -44.57 20.88 -18.31
N LYS A 239 -43.78 20.23 -19.16
CA LYS A 239 -44.12 20.00 -20.57
C LYS A 239 -44.95 18.73 -20.67
N ALA A 240 -46.08 18.73 -19.96
CA ALA A 240 -47.20 17.86 -20.23
C ALA A 240 -48.24 18.70 -20.98
N GLU A 241 -48.04 18.83 -22.29
CA GLU A 241 -49.04 19.12 -23.32
C GLU A 241 -48.29 19.43 -24.64
N VAL A 242 -47.79 18.38 -25.27
CA VAL A 242 -47.62 18.38 -26.72
C VAL A 242 -48.62 17.36 -27.23
N ASP A 243 -49.80 17.88 -27.61
CA ASP A 243 -50.81 17.15 -28.35
C ASP A 243 -50.20 16.76 -29.70
N MET A 244 -49.66 15.55 -29.76
CA MET A 244 -49.13 14.92 -30.96
C MET A 244 -50.28 14.13 -31.59
N ASP A 245 -50.99 14.77 -32.52
CA ASP A 245 -51.82 14.09 -33.50
C ASP A 245 -51.05 12.90 -34.07
N THR A 246 -51.43 11.71 -33.63
CA THR A 246 -50.79 10.45 -34.01
C THR A 246 -51.60 9.86 -35.16
N ASP A 247 -51.32 10.30 -36.39
CA ASP A 247 -51.73 9.54 -37.57
C ASP A 247 -50.93 8.22 -37.58
N ALA A 248 -51.65 7.11 -37.41
CA ALA A 248 -51.06 5.79 -37.26
C ALA A 248 -50.35 5.33 -38.54
N PRO A 249 -49.16 4.71 -38.46
CA PRO A 249 -48.49 4.18 -39.65
C PRO A 249 -49.26 2.94 -40.18
N GLN A 250 -49.66 2.98 -41.45
CA GLN A 250 -50.19 1.80 -42.15
C GLN A 250 -49.13 0.69 -42.17
N VAL A 251 -49.52 -0.46 -41.66
CA VAL A 251 -48.68 -1.66 -41.55
C VAL A 251 -48.37 -2.20 -42.95
N SER A 252 -47.09 -2.16 -43.31
CA SER A 252 -46.55 -2.83 -44.49
C SER A 252 -46.66 -4.36 -44.34
N HIS A 253 -47.28 -4.95 -45.36
CA HIS A 253 -47.33 -6.36 -45.76
C HIS A 253 -46.82 -7.47 -44.81
N LYS A 254 -47.71 -8.41 -44.47
CA LYS A 254 -47.38 -9.73 -43.90
C LYS A 254 -46.56 -10.57 -44.90
N PRO A 255 -45.48 -11.24 -44.47
CA PRO A 255 -44.74 -12.16 -45.32
C PRO A 255 -45.48 -13.49 -45.43
N GLY A 256 -45.93 -13.85 -46.63
CA GLY A 256 -46.53 -15.16 -46.93
C GLY A 256 -47.87 -15.06 -47.68
N GLY A 257 -47.80 -15.06 -49.00
CA GLY A 257 -48.96 -15.15 -49.89
C GLY A 257 -48.54 -14.87 -51.34
N GLU A 258 -48.74 -15.83 -52.23
CA GLU A 258 -48.18 -15.94 -53.59
C GLU A 258 -48.44 -14.72 -54.52
N PRO A 259 -47.52 -14.45 -55.47
CA PRO A 259 -47.66 -13.34 -56.42
C PRO A 259 -48.71 -13.65 -57.50
N LYS A 260 -49.74 -12.80 -57.61
CA LYS A 260 -50.65 -12.78 -58.77
C LYS A 260 -50.11 -11.82 -59.84
N ILE A 261 -49.61 -12.40 -60.92
CA ILE A 261 -49.22 -11.68 -62.14
C ILE A 261 -50.50 -11.13 -62.80
N LYS A 262 -50.56 -9.82 -63.05
CA LYS A 262 -51.51 -9.24 -64.02
C LYS A 262 -50.81 -9.07 -65.35
N VAL A 263 -51.13 -9.96 -66.30
CA VAL A 263 -50.90 -9.78 -67.73
C VAL A 263 -52.10 -9.00 -68.30
N SER A 264 -51.85 -8.01 -69.16
CA SER A 264 -52.68 -7.53 -70.31
C SER A 264 -52.09 -6.18 -70.74
N ILE A 265 -51.24 -6.09 -71.78
CA ILE A 265 -51.49 -6.20 -73.23
C ILE A 265 -52.02 -4.88 -73.83
N SER A 266 -51.29 -4.47 -74.88
CA SER A 266 -51.50 -3.45 -75.93
C SER A 266 -51.51 -1.98 -75.53
#